data_AF-D5UYY4-F1
#
_entry.id   AF-D5UYY4-F1
#
_cell.length_a   1.000
_cell.length_b   1.000
_cell.length_c   1.000
_cell.angle_alpha   90.00
_cell.angle_beta   90.00
_cell.angle_gamma   90.00
#
_symmetry.space_group_name_H-M   'P 1'
#
loop_
_entity.id
_entity.type
_entity.pdbx_description
1 polymer ?
#
loop_
_entity_poly.entity_id
_entity_poly.type
_entity_poly.pdbx_seq_one_letter_code
_entity_poly.pdbx_strand_id
1 'polypeptide(L)'
;MVQLHAAHAGMQLTRPTVDVDMVIHIETGAATWGSIREQLEGLGYVLSEPVGDGPVHRFTRGPRKQEQVDVMVADHLPPSQRPRVLKREVFAVPGGTSALRKTVNCEINTDQGIVVVSVPDVLGALVLKGAAYRSDPRDRDRHLDDAAILACTVKNPVQHKKRMIGHDRSRVQLLWEALEDPGHRAWVAPGEPWATRGRSALEVLAANP
;
A
#
# COMPACT_ATOMS: atom_id res chain seq x y z
N MET A 1 -3.00 -3.60 3.92
CA MET A 1 -3.97 -3.58 2.80
C MET A 1 -4.09 -4.90 2.05
N VAL A 2 -3.01 -5.55 1.61
CA VAL A 2 -3.06 -6.78 0.77
C VAL A 2 -3.86 -7.90 1.42
N GLN A 3 -3.51 -8.23 2.68
CA GLN A 3 -4.20 -9.29 3.44
C GLN A 3 -5.68 -8.97 3.69
N LEU A 4 -6.06 -7.69 3.81
CA LEU A 4 -7.47 -7.31 3.97
C LEU A 4 -8.27 -7.56 2.68
N HIS A 5 -7.72 -7.22 1.52
CA HIS A 5 -8.34 -7.53 0.22
C HIS A 5 -8.44 -9.04 0.00
N ALA A 6 -7.38 -9.80 0.33
CA ALA A 6 -7.38 -11.25 0.25
C ALA A 6 -8.45 -11.88 1.17
N ALA A 7 -8.50 -11.46 2.45
CA ALA A 7 -9.51 -11.90 3.40
C ALA A 7 -10.93 -11.61 2.91
N HIS A 8 -11.17 -10.37 2.46
CA HIS A 8 -12.48 -9.95 1.95
C HIS A 8 -12.90 -10.74 0.68
N ALA A 9 -11.94 -11.17 -0.13
CA ALA A 9 -12.18 -12.02 -1.29
C ALA A 9 -12.36 -13.52 -0.93
N GLY A 10 -12.17 -13.89 0.34
CA GLY A 10 -12.23 -15.29 0.80
C GLY A 10 -10.98 -16.11 0.44
N MET A 11 -9.85 -15.45 0.13
CA MET A 11 -8.58 -16.12 -0.11
C MET A 11 -7.92 -16.54 1.21
N GLN A 12 -7.15 -17.63 1.18
CA GLN A 12 -6.31 -18.01 2.32
C GLN A 12 -5.23 -16.95 2.55
N LEU A 13 -5.10 -16.52 3.80
CA LEU A 13 -4.05 -15.58 4.21
C LEU A 13 -2.75 -16.34 4.37
N THR A 14 -1.74 -15.95 3.61
CA THR A 14 -0.46 -16.67 3.53
C THR A 14 0.60 -16.13 4.48
N ARG A 15 0.42 -14.92 5.01
CA ARG A 15 1.45 -14.27 5.86
C ARG A 15 0.86 -13.24 6.84
N PRO A 16 1.10 -13.38 8.16
CA PRO A 16 0.86 -12.31 9.11
C PRO A 16 1.89 -11.17 8.91
N THR A 17 1.44 -9.92 9.01
CA THR A 17 2.31 -8.73 9.08
C THR A 17 2.15 -8.08 10.45
N VAL A 18 3.28 -7.72 11.06
CA VAL A 18 3.33 -6.92 12.30
C VAL A 18 3.56 -5.44 12.01
N ASP A 19 3.95 -5.13 10.77
CA ASP A 19 4.22 -3.77 10.32
C ASP A 19 2.94 -3.12 9.78
N VAL A 20 2.75 -1.84 10.10
CA VAL A 20 1.63 -1.02 9.63
C VAL A 20 2.15 0.16 8.83
N ASP A 21 1.79 0.20 7.55
CA ASP A 21 2.02 1.36 6.68
C ASP A 21 0.79 2.26 6.66
N MET A 22 0.97 3.55 6.97
CA MET A 22 -0.11 4.55 6.87
C MET A 22 0.32 5.77 6.06
N VAL A 23 -0.62 6.29 5.27
CA VAL A 23 -0.45 7.54 4.53
C VAL A 23 -1.46 8.55 5.06
N ILE A 24 -0.97 9.68 5.58
CA ILE A 24 -1.80 10.73 6.13
C ILE A 24 -2.28 11.65 5.01
N HIS A 25 -3.59 11.89 4.94
CA HIS A 25 -4.20 12.84 4.01
C HIS A 25 -4.16 14.27 4.57
N ILE A 26 -2.94 14.81 4.71
CA ILE A 26 -2.71 16.11 5.38
C ILE A 26 -3.44 17.30 4.72
N GLU A 27 -3.73 17.21 3.41
CA GLU A 27 -4.45 18.24 2.65
C GLU A 27 -5.89 18.46 3.14
N THR A 28 -6.49 17.46 3.80
CA THR A 28 -7.85 17.57 4.36
C THR A 28 -7.91 18.36 5.66
N GLY A 29 -6.76 18.59 6.30
CA GLY A 29 -6.69 19.18 7.65
C GLY A 29 -7.23 18.28 8.77
N ALA A 30 -7.80 17.10 8.46
CA ALA A 30 -8.38 16.20 9.45
C ALA A 30 -7.32 15.56 10.36
N ALA A 31 -6.08 15.44 9.89
CA ALA A 31 -4.95 14.95 10.66
C ALA A 31 -3.66 15.66 10.23
N THR A 32 -2.78 15.91 11.20
CA THR A 32 -1.41 16.39 10.95
C THR A 32 -0.41 15.32 11.35
N TRP A 33 0.79 15.36 10.75
CA TRP A 33 1.85 14.43 11.13
C TRP A 33 2.20 14.53 12.63
N GLY A 34 2.17 15.75 13.20
CA GLY A 34 2.39 15.98 14.63
C GLY A 34 1.34 15.32 15.52
N SER A 35 0.06 15.43 15.16
CA SER A 35 -1.02 14.77 15.92
C SER A 35 -0.93 13.23 15.90
N ILE A 36 -0.51 12.65 14.77
CA ILE A 36 -0.31 11.20 14.65
C ILE A 36 0.90 10.76 15.48
N ARG A 37 1.98 11.54 15.47
CA ARG A 37 3.14 11.31 16.32
C ARG A 37 2.76 11.26 17.79
N GLU A 38 2.02 12.26 18.29
CA GLU A 38 1.60 12.33 19.70
C GLU A 38 0.79 11.10 20.11
N GLN A 39 -0.14 10.65 19.26
CA GLN A 39 -0.92 9.44 19.51
C GLN A 39 -0.05 8.17 19.54
N LEU A 40 0.89 8.03 18.60
CA LEU A 40 1.81 6.88 18.58
C LEU A 40 2.75 6.89 19.80
N GLU A 41 3.28 8.05 20.19
CA GLU A 41 4.10 8.20 21.39
C GLU A 41 3.30 7.87 22.67
N GLY A 42 2.02 8.26 22.74
CA GLY A 42 1.10 7.86 23.81
C GLY A 42 0.85 6.34 23.88
N LEU A 43 0.95 5.64 22.75
CA LEU A 43 0.90 4.18 22.66
C LEU A 43 2.25 3.49 22.93
N GLY A 44 3.29 4.27 23.27
CA GLY A 44 4.64 3.77 23.57
C GLY A 44 5.52 3.51 22.34
N TYR A 45 5.11 3.96 21.16
CA TYR A 45 6.00 3.97 19.99
C TYR A 45 6.99 5.13 20.08
N VAL A 46 8.19 4.91 19.55
CA VAL A 46 9.24 5.93 19.49
C VAL A 46 9.61 6.18 18.03
N LEU A 47 9.67 7.46 17.65
CA LEU A 47 10.17 7.88 16.34
C LEU A 47 11.61 7.39 16.15
N SER A 48 11.84 6.64 15.08
CA SER A 48 13.18 6.19 14.72
C SER A 48 13.90 7.27 13.92
N GLU A 49 15.13 7.60 14.35
CA GLU A 49 16.01 8.44 13.55
C GLU A 49 16.40 7.70 12.26
N PRO A 50 16.33 8.35 11.08
CA PRO A 50 16.71 7.70 9.84
C PRO A 50 18.23 7.51 9.77
N VAL A 51 18.66 6.36 9.25
CA VAL A 51 20.07 6.10 8.96
C VAL A 51 20.51 6.92 7.74
N GLY A 52 21.66 7.60 7.84
CA GLY A 52 22.17 8.46 6.77
C GLY A 52 21.22 9.62 6.44
N ASP A 53 21.06 9.93 5.16
CA ASP A 53 20.19 11.01 4.65
C ASP A 53 18.76 10.55 4.36
N GLY A 54 18.36 9.38 4.89
CA GLY A 54 17.03 8.81 4.69
C GLY A 54 15.90 9.69 5.26
N PRO A 55 14.68 9.54 4.74
CA PRO A 55 13.51 10.31 5.17
C PRO A 55 12.97 9.82 6.51
N VAL A 56 12.30 10.70 7.25
CA VAL A 56 11.62 10.36 8.51
C VAL A 56 10.25 9.76 8.20
N HIS A 57 9.94 8.60 8.80
CA HIS A 57 8.63 7.94 8.65
C HIS A 57 8.38 6.87 9.71
N ARG A 58 9.42 6.20 10.20
CA ARG A 58 9.28 4.99 11.03
C ARG A 58 9.13 5.25 12.52
N PHE A 59 8.13 4.62 13.12
CA PHE A 59 7.93 4.51 14.55
C PHE A 59 8.10 3.05 14.98
N THR A 60 8.72 2.82 16.14
CA THR A 60 8.98 1.46 16.63
C THR A 60 8.59 1.26 18.09
N ARG A 61 8.15 0.06 18.45
CA ARG A 61 7.81 -0.35 19.81
C ARG A 61 8.26 -1.78 20.10
N GLY A 62 8.39 -2.11 21.38
CA GLY A 62 8.67 -3.45 21.86
C GLY A 62 10.16 -3.83 21.86
N PRO A 63 10.50 -5.01 22.41
CA PRO A 63 11.87 -5.48 22.48
C PRO A 63 12.45 -5.59 21.06
N ARG A 64 13.70 -5.15 20.89
CA ARG A 64 14.41 -5.12 19.60
C ARG A 64 13.65 -4.39 18.47
N LYS A 65 12.72 -3.48 18.79
CA LYS A 65 11.97 -2.67 17.81
C LYS A 65 11.15 -3.51 16.81
N GLN A 66 10.56 -4.61 17.29
CA GLN A 66 9.87 -5.59 16.45
C GLN A 66 8.53 -5.11 15.89
N GLU A 67 7.85 -4.16 16.54
CA GLU A 67 6.62 -3.56 16.05
C GLU A 67 6.95 -2.26 15.34
N GLN A 68 6.48 -2.10 14.10
CA GLN A 68 6.80 -0.94 13.27
C GLN A 68 5.53 -0.30 12.70
N VAL A 69 5.50 1.02 12.74
CA VAL A 69 4.48 1.84 12.08
C VAL A 69 5.20 2.85 11.20
N ASP A 70 5.03 2.72 9.89
CA ASP A 70 5.58 3.66 8.92
C ASP A 70 4.51 4.71 8.59
N VAL A 71 4.76 5.94 9.04
CA VAL A 71 3.87 7.10 8.90
C VAL A 71 4.39 8.01 7.81
N MET A 72 3.66 8.04 6.70
CA MET A 72 4.08 8.68 5.47
C MET A 72 3.05 9.71 4.99
N VAL A 73 3.42 10.47 3.96
CA VAL A 73 2.53 11.44 3.31
C VAL A 73 2.36 11.14 1.83
N ALA A 74 1.38 11.77 1.19
CA ALA A 74 1.16 11.60 -0.24
C ALA A 74 2.30 12.20 -1.08
N ASP A 75 2.57 11.63 -2.25
CA ASP A 75 3.41 12.29 -3.27
C ASP A 75 2.74 13.55 -3.82
N HIS A 76 3.52 14.47 -4.37
CA HIS A 76 3.05 15.72 -4.99
C HIS A 76 2.40 16.75 -4.05
N LEU A 77 2.62 16.64 -2.74
CA LEU A 77 2.22 17.70 -1.81
C LEU A 77 2.89 19.03 -2.15
N PRO A 78 2.16 20.15 -2.06
CA PRO A 78 2.74 21.47 -2.26
C PRO A 78 3.84 21.73 -1.22
N PRO A 79 4.93 22.43 -1.58
CA PRO A 79 6.09 22.61 -0.68
C PRO A 79 5.72 23.15 0.71
N SER A 80 4.73 24.03 0.79
CA SER A 80 4.25 24.63 2.04
C SER A 80 3.57 23.63 3.01
N GLN A 81 3.14 22.47 2.51
CA GLN A 81 2.45 21.44 3.30
C GLN A 81 3.32 20.21 3.57
N ARG A 82 4.55 20.15 3.05
CA ARG A 82 5.45 19.01 3.31
C ARG A 82 5.93 19.05 4.76
N PRO A 83 5.52 18.10 5.62
CA PRO A 83 5.92 18.14 7.00
C PRO A 83 7.42 17.87 7.13
N ARG A 84 8.05 18.60 8.05
CA ARG A 84 9.48 18.43 8.38
C ARG A 84 9.64 18.00 9.82
N VAL A 85 10.46 16.97 10.02
CA VAL A 85 10.74 16.33 11.31
C VAL A 85 12.22 16.05 11.37
N LEU A 86 12.88 16.34 12.50
CA LEU A 86 14.34 16.23 12.63
C LEU A 86 15.09 16.96 11.49
N LYS A 87 14.56 18.12 11.06
CA LYS A 87 15.06 18.93 9.93
C LYS A 87 15.01 18.24 8.55
N ARG A 88 14.29 17.13 8.42
CA ARG A 88 14.14 16.34 7.19
C ARG A 88 12.68 16.30 6.75
N GLU A 89 12.44 16.15 5.45
CA GLU A 89 11.09 15.92 4.95
C GLU A 89 10.60 14.52 5.34
N VAL A 90 9.32 14.41 5.71
CA VAL A 90 8.68 13.11 5.90
C VAL A 90 8.61 12.39 4.55
N PHE A 91 8.75 11.07 4.58
CA PHE A 91 8.70 10.26 3.36
C PHE A 91 7.37 10.43 2.62
N ALA A 92 7.45 10.83 1.35
CA ALA A 92 6.31 10.94 0.46
C ALA A 92 6.18 9.66 -0.37
N VAL A 93 5.06 8.95 -0.23
CA VAL A 93 4.83 7.66 -0.90
C VAL A 93 4.54 7.88 -2.38
N PRO A 94 5.36 7.32 -3.30
CA PRO A 94 5.02 7.32 -4.71
C PRO A 94 3.68 6.62 -4.94
N GLY A 95 2.71 7.35 -5.50
CA GLY A 95 1.33 6.90 -5.69
C GLY A 95 0.38 7.11 -4.52
N GLY A 96 0.86 7.74 -3.44
CA GLY A 96 0.05 8.11 -2.28
C GLY A 96 -1.16 8.97 -2.66
N THR A 97 -1.00 9.98 -3.52
CA THR A 97 -2.12 10.85 -3.95
C THR A 97 -3.22 10.04 -4.66
N SER A 98 -2.82 9.12 -5.53
CA SER A 98 -3.77 8.26 -6.24
C SER A 98 -4.49 7.31 -5.29
N ALA A 99 -3.76 6.71 -4.35
CA ALA A 99 -4.29 5.78 -3.36
C ALA A 99 -5.30 6.44 -2.41
N LEU A 100 -5.00 7.65 -1.91
CA LEU A 100 -5.90 8.41 -1.03
C LEU A 100 -7.24 8.74 -1.70
N ARG A 101 -7.23 9.00 -3.01
CA ARG A 101 -8.45 9.23 -3.81
C ARG A 101 -9.24 7.96 -4.12
N LYS A 102 -8.70 6.79 -3.80
CA LYS A 102 -9.31 5.47 -4.05
C LYS A 102 -9.45 4.70 -2.74
N THR A 103 -9.81 5.38 -1.65
CA THR A 103 -10.00 4.73 -0.35
C THR A 103 -11.39 4.10 -0.24
N VAL A 104 -11.46 3.01 0.52
CA VAL A 104 -12.68 2.35 0.97
C VAL A 104 -12.57 2.08 2.47
N ASN A 105 -13.70 2.12 3.16
CA ASN A 105 -13.75 1.72 4.56
C ASN A 105 -13.87 0.19 4.64
N CYS A 106 -12.99 -0.42 5.42
CA CYS A 106 -13.01 -1.83 5.74
C CYS A 106 -13.42 -1.98 7.20
N GLU A 107 -14.53 -2.67 7.42
CA GLU A 107 -14.99 -3.09 8.75
C GLU A 107 -14.34 -4.42 9.11
N ILE A 108 -13.65 -4.46 10.24
CA ILE A 108 -12.97 -5.62 10.78
C ILE A 108 -13.66 -6.02 12.06
N ASN A 109 -14.26 -7.21 12.05
CA ASN A 109 -14.81 -7.82 13.25
C ASN A 109 -13.67 -8.41 14.08
N THR A 110 -13.47 -7.87 15.27
CA THR A 110 -12.49 -8.36 16.25
C THR A 110 -13.21 -8.84 17.50
N ASP A 111 -12.51 -9.59 18.36
CA ASP A 111 -13.04 -9.99 19.68
C ASP A 111 -13.40 -8.78 20.58
N GLN A 112 -12.87 -7.59 20.27
CA GLN A 112 -13.11 -6.34 20.98
C GLN A 112 -14.19 -5.47 20.34
N GLY A 113 -14.82 -5.94 19.25
CA GLY A 113 -15.83 -5.21 18.49
C GLY A 113 -15.42 -4.88 17.06
N ILE A 114 -16.22 -4.03 16.42
CA ILE A 114 -16.02 -3.61 15.02
C ILE A 114 -15.01 -2.46 14.98
N VAL A 115 -13.93 -2.66 14.24
CA VAL A 115 -12.93 -1.62 13.93
C VAL A 115 -13.07 -1.23 12.47
N VAL A 116 -13.13 0.08 12.20
CA VAL A 116 -13.16 0.61 10.83
C VAL A 116 -11.79 1.13 10.45
N VAL A 117 -11.23 0.65 9.35
CA VAL A 117 -9.97 1.15 8.78
C VAL A 117 -10.18 1.63 7.35
N SER A 118 -9.66 2.81 7.03
CA SER A 118 -9.63 3.30 5.65
C SER A 118 -8.41 2.72 4.93
N VAL A 119 -8.64 2.03 3.83
CA VAL A 119 -7.58 1.40 3.02
C VAL A 119 -7.74 1.75 1.55
N PRO A 120 -6.66 1.77 0.75
CA PRO A 120 -6.79 1.85 -0.68
C PRO A 120 -7.63 0.67 -1.19
N ASP A 121 -8.54 0.93 -2.12
CA ASP A 121 -9.23 -0.12 -2.87
C ASP A 121 -8.23 -0.93 -3.71
N VAL A 122 -8.69 -2.02 -4.34
CA VAL A 122 -7.79 -2.93 -5.07
C VAL A 122 -6.99 -2.21 -6.17
N LEU A 123 -7.56 -1.20 -6.84
CA LEU A 123 -6.86 -0.42 -7.86
C LEU A 123 -5.80 0.48 -7.22
N GLY A 124 -6.14 1.23 -6.17
CA GLY A 124 -5.19 2.06 -5.43
C GLY A 124 -4.05 1.23 -4.85
N ALA A 125 -4.35 0.05 -4.34
CA ALA A 125 -3.38 -0.90 -3.80
C ALA A 125 -2.42 -1.43 -4.89
N LEU A 126 -2.93 -1.82 -6.07
CA LEU A 126 -2.10 -2.22 -7.21
C LEU A 126 -1.19 -1.09 -7.68
N VAL A 127 -1.71 0.13 -7.77
CA VAL A 127 -0.91 1.31 -8.15
C VAL A 127 0.25 1.53 -7.16
N LEU A 128 -0.01 1.41 -5.85
CA LEU A 128 1.04 1.52 -4.83
C LEU A 128 2.08 0.41 -4.97
N LYS A 129 1.69 -0.84 -5.24
CA LYS A 129 2.65 -1.93 -5.46
C LYS A 129 3.46 -1.74 -6.73
N GLY A 130 2.86 -1.25 -7.81
CA GLY A 130 3.59 -0.89 -9.04
C GLY A 130 4.57 0.27 -8.82
N ALA A 131 4.20 1.26 -8.00
CA ALA A 131 5.09 2.34 -7.62
C ALA A 131 6.27 1.83 -6.78
N ALA A 132 6.00 1.01 -5.76
CA ALA A 132 7.01 0.42 -4.89
C ALA A 132 7.96 -0.52 -5.66
N TYR A 133 7.44 -1.35 -6.57
CA TYR A 133 8.23 -2.21 -7.46
C TYR A 133 9.21 -1.41 -8.33
N ARG A 134 8.84 -0.19 -8.74
CA ARG A 134 9.72 0.72 -9.48
C ARG A 134 10.78 1.36 -8.58
N SER A 135 10.43 1.74 -7.35
CA SER A 135 11.26 2.59 -6.50
C SER A 135 12.11 1.86 -5.46
N ASP A 136 11.74 0.64 -5.05
CA ASP A 136 12.50 -0.13 -4.06
C ASP A 136 13.19 -1.34 -4.71
N PRO A 137 14.47 -1.22 -5.10
CA PRO A 137 15.19 -2.32 -5.72
C PRO A 137 15.49 -3.48 -4.75
N ARG A 138 15.38 -3.27 -3.44
CA ARG A 138 15.78 -4.25 -2.41
C ARG A 138 14.70 -5.30 -2.15
N ASP A 139 13.45 -5.02 -2.51
CA ASP A 139 12.28 -5.83 -2.14
C ASP A 139 11.27 -5.97 -3.29
N ARG A 140 11.75 -5.84 -4.54
CA ARG A 140 10.93 -5.89 -5.77
C ARG A 140 10.02 -7.12 -5.82
N ASP A 141 10.60 -8.25 -5.48
CA ASP A 141 9.97 -9.56 -5.46
C ASP A 141 8.74 -9.62 -4.54
N ARG A 142 8.84 -9.04 -3.34
CA ARG A 142 7.71 -8.97 -2.40
C ARG A 142 6.60 -8.09 -2.94
N HIS A 143 6.93 -7.00 -3.64
CA HIS A 143 5.93 -6.15 -4.27
C HIS A 143 5.18 -6.86 -5.40
N LEU A 144 5.85 -7.76 -6.14
CA LEU A 144 5.21 -8.62 -7.15
C LEU A 144 4.32 -9.69 -6.52
N ASP A 145 4.78 -10.35 -5.46
CA ASP A 145 3.99 -11.34 -4.72
C ASP A 145 2.68 -10.70 -4.18
N ASP A 146 2.78 -9.51 -3.59
CA ASP A 146 1.62 -8.75 -3.12
C ASP A 146 0.71 -8.29 -4.28
N ALA A 147 1.29 -7.87 -5.41
CA ALA A 147 0.54 -7.43 -6.59
C ALA A 147 -0.26 -8.59 -7.21
N ALA A 148 0.33 -9.80 -7.27
CA ALA A 148 -0.34 -11.00 -7.74
C ALA A 148 -1.56 -11.33 -6.87
N ILE A 149 -1.42 -11.30 -5.54
CA ILE A 149 -2.54 -11.50 -4.61
C ILE A 149 -3.63 -10.44 -4.83
N LEU A 150 -3.27 -9.15 -4.91
CA LEU A 150 -4.22 -8.08 -5.15
C LEU A 150 -4.97 -8.26 -6.48
N ALA A 151 -4.26 -8.63 -7.56
CA ALA A 151 -4.86 -8.85 -8.88
C ALA A 151 -5.96 -9.92 -8.82
N CYS A 152 -5.77 -10.98 -8.02
CA CYS A 152 -6.77 -12.04 -7.82
C CYS A 152 -8.08 -11.52 -7.20
N THR A 153 -8.04 -10.39 -6.49
CA THR A 153 -9.20 -9.79 -5.81
C THR A 153 -9.96 -8.78 -6.68
N VAL A 154 -9.47 -8.48 -7.88
CA VAL A 154 -10.11 -7.53 -8.82
C VAL A 154 -11.39 -8.14 -9.39
N LYS A 155 -12.55 -7.55 -9.07
CA LYS A 155 -13.86 -8.02 -9.55
C LYS A 155 -14.28 -7.45 -10.90
N ASN A 156 -14.00 -6.17 -11.16
CA ASN A 156 -14.40 -5.48 -12.41
C ASN A 156 -13.23 -4.67 -13.00
N PRO A 157 -12.27 -5.32 -13.70
CA PRO A 157 -11.08 -4.65 -14.21
C PRO A 157 -11.41 -3.55 -15.23
N VAL A 158 -12.49 -3.71 -16.03
CA VAL A 158 -12.94 -2.69 -16.99
C VAL A 158 -13.38 -1.41 -16.30
N GLN A 159 -14.13 -1.51 -15.20
CA GLN A 159 -14.55 -0.32 -14.43
C GLN A 159 -13.36 0.33 -13.73
N HIS A 160 -12.43 -0.45 -13.17
CA HIS A 160 -11.23 0.08 -12.54
C HIS A 160 -10.33 0.81 -13.56
N LYS A 161 -10.20 0.30 -14.78
CA LYS A 161 -9.46 0.97 -15.87
C LYS A 161 -9.96 2.39 -16.14
N LYS A 162 -11.28 2.61 -16.07
CA LYS A 162 -11.90 3.95 -16.25
C LYS A 162 -11.60 4.93 -15.11
N ARG A 163 -11.18 4.43 -13.95
CA ARG A 163 -10.88 5.23 -12.73
C ARG A 163 -9.39 5.57 -12.59
N MET A 164 -8.55 5.11 -13.52
CA MET A 164 -7.11 5.40 -13.51
C MET A 164 -6.84 6.89 -13.77
N ILE A 165 -5.92 7.46 -13.01
CA ILE A 165 -5.47 8.85 -13.13
C ILE A 165 -3.94 8.94 -13.12
N GLY A 166 -3.38 10.01 -13.69
CA GLY A 166 -1.94 10.26 -13.66
C GLY A 166 -1.10 9.05 -14.08
N HIS A 167 -0.19 8.62 -13.20
CA HIS A 167 0.72 7.49 -13.44
C HIS A 167 0.14 6.10 -13.09
N ASP A 168 -1.15 5.98 -12.79
CA ASP A 168 -1.77 4.69 -12.44
C ASP A 168 -1.53 3.65 -13.54
N ARG A 169 -1.77 4.04 -14.79
CA ARG A 169 -1.64 3.16 -15.96
C ARG A 169 -0.22 2.61 -16.09
N SER A 170 0.80 3.47 -16.07
CA SER A 170 2.18 3.04 -16.26
C SER A 170 2.71 2.21 -15.08
N ARG A 171 2.15 2.38 -13.87
CA ARG A 171 2.47 1.53 -12.71
C ARG A 171 1.83 0.15 -12.80
N VAL A 172 0.59 0.06 -13.29
CA VAL A 172 -0.09 -1.22 -13.51
C VAL A 172 0.51 -1.97 -14.71
N GLN A 173 0.86 -1.27 -15.79
CA GLN A 173 1.59 -1.86 -16.92
C GLN A 173 2.92 -2.46 -16.49
N LEU A 174 3.67 -1.77 -15.64
CA LEU A 174 4.92 -2.30 -15.08
C LEU A 174 4.72 -3.60 -14.28
N LEU A 175 3.60 -3.73 -13.57
CA LEU A 175 3.26 -4.97 -12.88
C LEU A 175 2.90 -6.08 -13.87
N TRP A 176 2.14 -5.76 -14.92
CA TRP A 176 1.79 -6.73 -15.96
C TRP A 176 3.03 -7.25 -16.68
N GLU A 177 3.92 -6.37 -17.14
CA GLU A 177 5.19 -6.73 -17.79
C GLU A 177 6.02 -7.70 -16.94
N ALA A 178 5.98 -7.57 -15.61
CA ALA A 178 6.69 -8.45 -14.70
C ALA A 178 5.96 -9.77 -14.40
N LEU A 179 4.64 -9.82 -14.59
CA LEU A 179 3.77 -10.91 -14.13
C LEU A 179 3.01 -11.62 -15.26
N GLU A 180 3.25 -11.26 -16.52
CA GLU A 180 2.54 -11.83 -17.67
C GLU A 180 2.79 -13.32 -17.84
N ASP A 181 3.98 -13.80 -17.46
CA ASP A 181 4.33 -15.22 -17.47
C ASP A 181 3.47 -16.01 -16.45
N PRO A 182 2.65 -16.97 -16.90
CA PRO A 182 1.89 -17.86 -16.01
C PRO A 182 2.77 -18.65 -15.04
N GLY A 183 4.04 -18.90 -15.41
CA GLY A 183 5.03 -19.60 -14.59
C GLY A 183 5.71 -18.73 -13.53
N HIS A 184 5.41 -17.42 -13.48
CA HIS A 184 6.04 -16.53 -12.52
C HIS A 184 5.72 -16.93 -11.07
N ARG A 185 6.73 -17.00 -10.20
CA ARG A 185 6.62 -17.48 -8.81
C ARG A 185 5.56 -16.77 -7.95
N ALA A 186 5.25 -15.51 -8.26
CA ALA A 186 4.23 -14.73 -7.55
C ALA A 186 2.83 -15.35 -7.66
N TRP A 187 2.60 -16.19 -8.68
CA TRP A 187 1.34 -16.91 -8.89
C TRP A 187 1.21 -18.21 -8.08
N VAL A 188 2.29 -18.67 -7.43
CA VAL A 188 2.29 -19.89 -6.61
C VAL A 188 1.40 -19.73 -5.37
N ALA A 189 1.55 -18.63 -4.64
CA ALA A 189 0.80 -18.39 -3.41
C ALA A 189 -0.71 -18.21 -3.63
N PRO A 190 -1.18 -17.47 -4.66
CA PRO A 190 -2.60 -17.47 -5.02
C PRO A 190 -3.16 -18.85 -5.37
N GLY A 191 -2.38 -19.68 -6.10
CA GLY A 191 -2.83 -20.96 -6.62
C GLY A 191 -3.99 -20.86 -7.63
N GLU A 192 -4.36 -21.97 -8.26
CA GLU A 192 -5.55 -22.00 -9.12
C GLU A 192 -6.84 -22.20 -8.30
N PRO A 193 -7.98 -21.60 -8.71
CA PRO A 193 -8.21 -20.82 -9.95
C PRO A 193 -7.86 -19.31 -9.81
N TRP A 194 -7.32 -18.88 -8.68
CA TRP A 194 -7.07 -17.46 -8.39
C TRP A 194 -6.02 -16.86 -9.31
N ALA A 195 -4.91 -17.57 -9.54
CA ALA A 195 -3.82 -17.13 -10.39
C ALA A 195 -4.30 -16.82 -11.81
N THR A 196 -5.09 -17.69 -12.43
CA THR A 196 -5.66 -17.43 -13.76
C THR A 196 -6.57 -16.20 -13.75
N ARG A 197 -7.47 -16.07 -12.76
CA ARG A 197 -8.33 -14.88 -12.64
C ARG A 197 -7.53 -13.59 -12.46
N GLY A 198 -6.51 -13.63 -11.61
CA GLY A 198 -5.65 -12.49 -11.31
C GLY A 198 -4.87 -12.02 -12.54
N ARG A 199 -4.28 -12.95 -13.30
CA ARG A 199 -3.59 -12.65 -14.56
C ARG A 199 -4.54 -11.99 -15.56
N SER A 200 -5.71 -12.58 -15.81
CA SER A 200 -6.69 -12.00 -16.73
C SER A 200 -7.16 -10.60 -16.30
N ALA A 201 -7.34 -10.37 -14.99
CA ALA A 201 -7.71 -9.05 -14.49
C ALA A 201 -6.58 -8.02 -14.71
N LEU A 202 -5.33 -8.41 -14.46
CA LEU A 202 -4.16 -7.54 -14.63
C LEU A 202 -3.92 -7.20 -16.09
N GLU A 203 -4.08 -8.18 -16.99
CA GLU A 203 -4.02 -7.99 -18.46
C GLU A 203 -5.03 -6.92 -18.92
N VAL A 204 -6.29 -7.06 -18.53
CA VAL A 204 -7.35 -6.08 -18.88
C VAL A 204 -7.03 -4.68 -18.36
N LEU A 205 -6.51 -4.59 -17.13
CA LEU A 205 -6.11 -3.31 -16.53
C LEU A 205 -4.92 -2.66 -17.26
N ALA A 206 -3.94 -3.46 -17.70
CA ALA A 206 -2.72 -3.00 -18.34
C ALA A 206 -2.89 -2.69 -19.85
N ALA A 207 -3.89 -3.28 -20.51
CA ALA A 207 -4.15 -3.08 -21.92
C ALA A 207 -4.25 -1.58 -22.29
N ASN A 208 -3.65 -1.19 -23.42
CA ASN A 208 -3.83 0.16 -23.96
C ASN A 208 -5.31 0.39 -24.36
N PRO A 209 -5.79 1.65 -24.39
CA PRO A 209 -7.12 1.96 -24.90
C PRO A 209 -7.23 1.68 -26.40
#